data_AF-A0A257RX43-F1
#
_entry.id   AF-A0A257RX43-F1
#
_cell.length_a   1.000
_cell.length_b   1.000
_cell.length_c   1.000
_cell.angle_alpha   90.00
_cell.angle_beta   90.00
_cell.angle_gamma   90.00
#
_symmetry.space_group_name_H-M   'P 1'
#
loop_
_entity.id
_entity.type
_entity.pdbx_description
1 polymer ?
#
loop_
_entity_poly.entity_id
_entity_poly.type
_entity_poly.pdbx_seq_one_letter_code
_entity_poly.pdbx_strand_id
1 'polypeptide(L)'
;MANRRRRAEVKRMVKTGELSLEELFELAAREECVAQMRAYDLISALPAIGEVKAERIMTAASIAKTRRIRGLGPKQRAQLFRALVR
;
A
#
# COMPACT_ATOMS: atom_id res chain seq x y z
N MET A 1 6.16 -20.92 -2.67
CA MET A 1 5.41 -20.81 -1.40
C MET A 1 5.88 -19.63 -0.53
N ALA A 2 7.20 -19.42 -0.38
CA ALA A 2 7.77 -18.32 0.41
C ALA A 2 7.20 -16.92 0.09
N ASN A 3 7.13 -16.52 -1.18
CA ASN A 3 6.56 -15.22 -1.58
C ASN A 3 5.09 -15.04 -1.21
N ARG A 4 4.29 -16.11 -1.20
CA ARG A 4 2.87 -16.02 -0.78
C ARG A 4 2.77 -15.81 0.73
N ARG A 5 3.58 -16.53 1.51
CA ARG A 5 3.64 -16.40 2.97
C ARG A 5 4.07 -14.98 3.37
N ARG A 6 5.15 -14.47 2.76
CA ARG A 6 5.67 -13.12 3.04
C ARG A 6 4.66 -12.02 2.71
N ARG A 7 3.98 -12.11 1.57
CA ARG A 7 2.91 -11.15 1.20
C ARG A 7 1.75 -11.17 2.20
N ALA A 8 1.35 -12.35 2.67
CA ALA A 8 0.29 -12.49 3.67
C ALA A 8 0.72 -11.90 5.01
N GLU A 9 1.97 -12.11 5.43
CA GLU A 9 2.55 -11.54 6.63
C GLU A 9 2.59 -10.01 6.56
N VAL A 10 3.13 -9.43 5.48
CA VAL A 10 3.15 -7.96 5.30
C VAL A 10 1.74 -7.40 5.33
N LYS A 11 0.77 -8.03 4.66
CA LYS A 11 -0.64 -7.60 4.72
C LYS A 11 -1.20 -7.68 6.15
N ARG A 12 -0.82 -8.69 6.95
CA ARG A 12 -1.19 -8.80 8.36
C ARG A 12 -0.62 -7.64 9.17
N MET A 13 0.67 -7.34 9.01
CA MET A 13 1.33 -6.24 9.73
C MET A 13 0.72 -4.88 9.39
N VAL A 14 0.42 -4.65 8.11
CA VAL A 14 -0.30 -3.45 7.66
C VAL A 14 -1.68 -3.39 8.31
N LYS A 15 -2.40 -4.52 8.39
CA LYS A 15 -3.73 -4.58 9.00
C LYS A 15 -3.74 -4.33 10.50
N THR A 16 -2.72 -4.76 11.22
CA THR A 16 -2.59 -4.53 12.67
C THR A 16 -2.01 -3.15 12.99
N GLY A 17 -1.50 -2.41 11.99
CA GLY A 17 -0.78 -1.16 12.21
C GLY A 17 0.66 -1.36 12.69
N GLU A 18 1.17 -2.60 12.70
CA GLU A 18 2.58 -2.92 12.96
C GLU A 18 3.52 -2.39 11.87
N LEU A 19 2.99 -2.14 10.67
CA LEU A 19 3.74 -1.59 9.54
C LEU A 19 3.03 -0.35 9.00
N SER A 20 3.67 0.81 9.14
CA SER A 20 3.20 2.06 8.58
C SER A 20 3.33 2.07 7.05
N LEU A 21 2.68 3.03 6.39
CA LEU A 21 2.78 3.19 4.94
C LEU A 21 4.20 3.56 4.48
N GLU A 22 4.93 4.34 5.29
CA GLU A 22 6.31 4.72 5.00
C GLU A 22 7.23 3.51 5.07
N GLU A 23 7.18 2.75 6.16
CA GLU A 23 7.94 1.51 6.31
C GLU A 23 7.57 0.49 5.23
N LEU A 24 6.31 0.42 4.81
CA LEU A 24 5.88 -0.43 3.70
C LEU A 24 6.56 -0.04 2.38
N PHE A 25 6.70 1.26 2.10
CA PHE A 25 7.40 1.72 0.90
C PHE A 25 8.90 1.45 0.95
N GLU A 26 9.52 1.60 2.11
CA GLU A 26 10.90 1.22 2.32
C GLU A 26 11.08 -0.30 2.16
N LEU A 27 10.20 -1.09 2.76
CA LEU A 27 10.21 -2.55 2.64
C LEU A 27 10.09 -2.98 1.18
N ALA A 28 9.20 -2.34 0.43
CA ALA A 28 9.05 -2.59 -1.01
C ALA A 28 10.27 -2.19 -1.84
N ALA A 29 11.15 -1.31 -1.36
CA ALA A 29 12.40 -0.97 -2.05
C ALA A 29 13.45 -2.09 -1.92
N ARG A 30 13.39 -2.89 -0.85
CA ARG A 30 14.33 -3.98 -0.52
C ARG A 30 13.78 -5.36 -0.87
N GLU A 31 12.45 -5.54 -0.85
CA GLU A 31 11.78 -6.81 -1.11
C GLU A 31 10.90 -6.77 -2.37
N GLU A 32 11.36 -7.39 -3.46
CA GLU A 32 10.63 -7.45 -4.74
C GLU A 32 9.24 -8.10 -4.57
N CYS A 33 9.10 -9.07 -3.65
CA CYS A 33 7.82 -9.72 -3.42
C CYS A 33 6.75 -8.75 -2.92
N VAL A 34 7.13 -7.73 -2.13
CA VAL A 34 6.28 -6.64 -1.63
C VAL A 34 6.09 -5.58 -2.71
N ALA A 35 7.16 -5.21 -3.43
CA ALA A 35 7.11 -4.26 -4.54
C ALA A 35 6.06 -4.61 -5.61
N GLN A 36 5.85 -5.90 -5.84
CA GLN A 36 4.89 -6.43 -6.79
C GLN A 36 3.45 -6.52 -6.27
N MET A 37 3.19 -6.22 -5.00
CA MET A 37 1.83 -6.17 -4.46
C MET A 37 1.08 -4.95 -5.00
N ARG A 38 -0.24 -5.06 -5.14
CA ARG A 38 -1.09 -3.93 -5.51
C ARG A 38 -1.15 -2.94 -4.35
N ALA A 39 -0.97 -1.66 -4.64
CA ALA A 39 -1.07 -0.61 -3.64
C ALA A 39 -2.47 -0.58 -3.01
N TYR A 40 -3.51 -0.76 -3.83
CA TYR A 40 -4.90 -0.82 -3.38
C TYR A 40 -5.12 -1.86 -2.26
N ASP A 41 -4.62 -3.09 -2.44
CA ASP A 41 -4.81 -4.19 -1.48
C ASP A 41 -4.16 -3.94 -0.11
N LEU A 42 -3.14 -3.10 -0.08
CA LEU A 42 -2.41 -2.72 1.13
C LEU A 42 -3.05 -1.50 1.78
N ILE A 43 -3.45 -0.50 0.99
CA ILE A 43 -4.16 0.68 1.48
C ILE A 43 -5.50 0.29 2.09
N SER A 44 -6.27 -0.61 1.45
CA SER A 44 -7.54 -1.11 2.00
C SER A 44 -7.38 -2.09 3.16
N ALA A 45 -6.15 -2.51 3.45
CA ALA A 45 -5.86 -3.31 4.64
C ALA A 45 -5.51 -2.44 5.85
N LEU A 46 -5.16 -1.16 5.65
CA LEU A 46 -4.80 -0.27 6.76
C LEU A 46 -5.95 -0.14 7.78
N PRO A 47 -5.63 0.02 9.08
CA PRO A 47 -6.63 0.24 10.11
C PRO A 47 -7.51 1.44 9.75
N ALA A 48 -8.82 1.33 9.96
CA ALA A 48 -9.81 2.36 9.65
C ALA A 48 -9.95 2.75 8.15
N ILE A 49 -9.33 2.00 7.22
CA ILE A 49 -9.47 2.22 5.78
C ILE A 49 -10.06 0.99 5.11
N GLY A 50 -11.39 1.00 4.95
CA GLY A 50 -12.09 0.00 4.13
C GLY A 50 -11.98 0.27 2.63
N GLU A 51 -12.53 -0.63 1.82
CA GLU A 51 -12.49 -0.57 0.35
C GLU A 51 -12.99 0.78 -0.22
N VAL A 52 -14.10 1.29 0.31
CA VAL A 52 -14.69 2.57 -0.13
C VAL A 52 -13.74 3.74 0.14
N LYS A 53 -13.11 3.79 1.32
CA LYS A 53 -12.16 4.88 1.67
C LYS A 53 -10.88 4.75 0.86
N ALA A 54 -10.38 3.52 0.67
CA ALA A 54 -9.22 3.24 -0.16
C ALA A 54 -9.43 3.68 -1.62
N GLU A 55 -10.60 3.42 -2.20
CA GLU A 55 -10.94 3.88 -3.55
C GLU A 55 -10.94 5.41 -3.65
N ARG A 56 -11.53 6.12 -2.69
CA ARG A 56 -11.52 7.59 -2.66
C ARG A 56 -10.09 8.14 -2.56
N ILE A 57 -9.26 7.56 -1.70
CA ILE A 57 -7.85 7.94 -1.52
C ILE A 57 -7.07 7.73 -2.82
N MET A 58 -7.22 6.57 -3.46
CA MET A 58 -6.53 6.22 -4.70
C MET A 58 -6.94 7.14 -5.86
N THR A 59 -8.23 7.44 -5.99
CA THR A 59 -8.74 8.38 -6.98
C THR A 59 -8.21 9.79 -6.74
N ALA A 60 -8.21 10.27 -5.49
CA ALA A 60 -7.65 11.58 -5.12
C ALA A 60 -6.15 11.68 -5.44
N ALA A 61 -5.42 10.57 -5.33
CA ALA A 61 -4.01 10.49 -5.69
C ALA A 61 -3.77 10.20 -7.19
N SER A 62 -4.82 10.06 -8.01
CA SER A 62 -4.76 9.67 -9.42
C SER A 62 -4.00 8.35 -9.64
N ILE A 63 -4.28 7.35 -8.81
CA ILE A 63 -3.67 6.02 -8.85
C ILE A 63 -4.74 4.98 -9.22
N ALA A 64 -4.50 4.22 -10.28
CA ALA A 64 -5.38 3.11 -10.67
C ALA A 64 -5.35 1.95 -9.65
N LYS A 65 -6.49 1.26 -9.45
CA LYS A 65 -6.59 0.09 -8.54
C LYS A 65 -5.63 -1.05 -8.86
N THR A 66 -5.26 -1.20 -10.14
CA THR A 66 -4.33 -2.23 -10.61
C THR A 66 -2.86 -1.88 -10.37
N ARG A 67 -2.56 -0.65 -9.92
CA ARG A 67 -1.19 -0.18 -9.76
C ARG A 67 -0.48 -0.91 -8.60
N ARG A 68 0.76 -1.30 -8.85
CA ARG A 68 1.66 -1.95 -7.87
C ARG A 68 2.54 -0.94 -7.18
N ILE A 69 3.04 -1.27 -5.99
CA ILE A 69 3.93 -0.39 -5.21
C ILE A 69 5.15 0.04 -6.03
N ARG A 70 5.80 -0.90 -6.73
CA ARG A 70 6.96 -0.61 -7.59
C ARG A 70 6.67 0.44 -8.66
N GLY A 71 5.44 0.51 -9.13
CA GLY A 71 5.01 1.45 -10.15
C GLY A 71 4.59 2.82 -9.61
N LEU A 72 4.59 3.05 -8.30
CA LEU A 72 4.24 4.35 -7.72
C LEU A 72 5.43 5.29 -7.76
N GLY A 73 5.34 6.28 -8.64
CA GLY A 73 6.34 7.35 -8.73
C GLY A 73 6.31 8.28 -7.51
N PRO A 74 7.35 9.11 -7.30
CA PRO A 74 7.46 9.99 -6.13
C PRO A 74 6.25 10.91 -5.93
N LYS A 75 5.72 11.48 -7.02
CA LYS A 75 4.51 12.32 -7.00
C LYS A 75 3.28 11.56 -6.50
N GLN A 76 3.08 10.33 -6.97
CA GLN A 76 1.94 9.50 -6.55
C GLN A 76 2.05 9.09 -5.08
N ARG A 77 3.26 8.76 -4.62
CA ARG A 77 3.50 8.47 -3.19
C ARG A 77 3.17 9.68 -2.33
N ALA A 78 3.67 10.87 -2.70
CA ALA A 78 3.38 12.10 -1.98
C ALA A 78 1.87 12.43 -1.92
N GLN A 79 1.15 12.27 -3.04
CA GLN A 79 -0.31 12.47 -3.06
C GLN A 79 -1.05 11.43 -2.22
N LEU A 80 -0.57 10.18 -2.20
CA LEU A 80 -1.16 9.13 -1.36
C LEU A 80 -1.03 9.48 0.12
N PHE A 81 0.17 9.88 0.58
CA PHE A 81 0.37 10.34 1.96
C PHE A 81 -0.55 11.52 2.30
N ARG A 82 -0.64 12.51 1.41
CA ARG A 82 -1.53 13.67 1.60
C ARG A 82 -3.02 13.28 1.69
N ALA A 83 -3.44 12.28 0.93
CA ALA A 83 -4.83 11.79 0.94
C ALA A 83 -5.17 10.97 2.19
N LEU A 84 -4.17 10.41 2.89
CA LEU A 84 -4.34 9.62 4.11
C LEU A 84 -4.41 10.45 5.39
N VAL A 85 -3.75 11.61 5.41
CA VAL A 85 -3.71 12.52 6.57
C VAL A 85 -4.94 13.43 6.65
N ARG A 86 -5.82 13.40 5.65
CA ARG A 86 -7.08 14.14 5.60
C ARG A 86 -8.27 13.29 6.05
#